data_AF-A0A2V7MJG5-F1
#
_entry.id   AF-A0A2V7MJG5-F1
#
_cell.length_a   1.000
_cell.length_b   1.000
_cell.length_c   1.000
_cell.angle_alpha   90.00
_cell.angle_beta   90.00
_cell.angle_gamma   90.00
#
_symmetry.space_group_name_H-M   'P 1'
#
loop_
_entity.id
_entity.type
_entity.pdbx_description
1 polymer ?
#
loop_
_entity_poly.entity_id
_entity_poly.type
_entity_poly.pdbx_seq_one_letter_code
_entity_poly.pdbx_strand_id
1 'polypeptide(L)'
;MSVVKPSSEQLARLKAYYEAKIFGQVEINAVKHKVEEGKGAFVLLDARSRDAFLAGHIPGAWSVPLDQAGDALRVLSAERQYVTYCWGHT
;
A
#
# COMPACT_ATOMS: atom_id res chain seq x y z
N MET A 1 -31.48 20.75 -14.34
CA MET A 1 -30.24 21.08 -13.63
C MET A 1 -29.09 21.00 -14.61
N SER A 2 -28.42 22.12 -14.90
CA SER A 2 -27.22 22.13 -15.76
C SER A 2 -26.04 21.63 -14.93
N VAL A 3 -25.37 20.57 -15.37
CA VAL A 3 -24.15 20.09 -14.73
C VAL A 3 -23.04 21.09 -15.05
N VAL A 4 -22.60 21.84 -14.04
CA VAL A 4 -21.46 22.74 -14.17
C VAL A 4 -20.20 21.90 -14.34
N LYS A 5 -19.54 22.03 -15.49
CA LYS A 5 -18.28 21.35 -15.77
C LYS A 5 -17.15 21.97 -14.92
N PRO A 6 -16.22 21.17 -14.36
CA PRO A 6 -15.09 21.72 -13.59
C PRO A 6 -14.23 22.65 -14.44
N SER A 7 -13.69 23.70 -13.81
CA SER A 7 -12.70 24.60 -14.42
C SER A 7 -11.39 23.86 -14.71
N SER A 8 -10.54 24.46 -15.56
CA SER A 8 -9.22 23.90 -15.88
C SER A 8 -8.33 23.71 -14.65
N GLU A 9 -8.43 24.62 -13.68
CA GLU A 9 -7.71 24.51 -12.41
C GLU A 9 -8.22 23.34 -11.57
N GLN A 10 -9.54 23.15 -11.49
CA GLN A 10 -10.15 22.02 -10.79
C GLN A 10 -9.72 20.68 -11.43
N LEU A 11 -9.65 20.62 -12.76
CA LEU A 11 -9.17 19.43 -13.48
C LEU A 11 -7.69 19.14 -13.20
N ALA A 12 -6.84 20.17 -13.16
CA ALA A 12 -5.42 20.00 -12.84
C ALA A 12 -5.21 19.45 -11.42
N ARG A 13 -5.93 19.99 -10.43
CA ARG A 13 -5.90 19.50 -9.04
C ARG A 13 -6.41 18.06 -8.94
N LEU A 14 -7.50 17.75 -9.63
CA LEU A 14 -8.06 16.40 -9.65
C LEU A 14 -7.10 15.37 -10.25
N LYS A 15 -6.44 15.73 -11.36
CA LYS A 15 -5.41 14.89 -12.00
C LYS A 15 -4.25 14.63 -11.04
N ALA A 16 -3.69 15.68 -10.43
CA ALA A 16 -2.59 15.54 -9.48
C ALA A 16 -2.95 14.67 -8.27
N TYR A 17 -4.18 14.81 -7.75
CA TYR A 17 -4.71 13.95 -6.70
C TYR A 17 -4.74 12.48 -7.12
N TYR A 18 -5.32 12.17 -8.28
CA TYR A 18 -5.41 10.78 -8.74
C TYR A 18 -4.04 10.19 -9.07
N GLU A 19 -3.12 10.96 -9.64
CA GLU A 19 -1.76 10.51 -9.89
C GLU A 19 -1.05 10.16 -8.57
N ALA A 20 -1.14 11.02 -7.56
CA ALA A 20 -0.56 10.74 -6.24
C ALA A 20 -1.24 9.53 -5.57
N LYS A 21 -2.56 9.42 -5.66
CA LYS A 21 -3.33 8.31 -5.09
C LYS A 21 -2.96 6.98 -5.74
N ILE A 22 -2.92 6.92 -7.06
CA ILE A 22 -2.60 5.70 -7.82
C ILE A 22 -1.14 5.31 -7.59
N PHE A 23 -0.21 6.28 -7.55
CA PHE A 23 1.19 6.02 -7.28
C PHE A 23 1.44 5.34 -5.93
N GLY A 24 0.65 5.70 -4.91
CA GLY A 24 0.77 5.15 -3.55
C GLY A 24 0.03 3.83 -3.32
N GLN A 25 -0.55 3.21 -4.36
CA GLN A 25 -1.43 2.04 -4.22
C GLN A 25 -1.00 0.89 -5.13
N VAL A 26 -1.28 -0.33 -4.69
CA VAL A 26 -1.10 -1.54 -5.48
C VAL A 26 -2.43 -2.28 -5.54
N GLU A 27 -2.78 -2.75 -6.74
CA GLU A 27 -4.00 -3.52 -6.97
C GLU A 27 -3.99 -4.84 -6.19
N ILE A 28 -5.11 -5.17 -5.55
CA ILE A 28 -5.23 -6.38 -4.72
C ILE A 28 -4.95 -7.66 -5.51
N ASN A 29 -5.34 -7.71 -6.79
CA ASN A 29 -5.09 -8.86 -7.65
C ASN A 29 -3.58 -9.04 -7.93
N ALA A 30 -2.82 -7.95 -8.03
CA ALA A 30 -1.36 -8.05 -8.18
C ALA A 30 -0.70 -8.62 -6.91
N VAL A 31 -1.20 -8.24 -5.73
CA VAL A 31 -0.77 -8.83 -4.45
C VAL A 31 -1.12 -10.31 -4.38
N LYS A 32 -2.36 -10.67 -4.75
CA LYS A 32 -2.82 -12.06 -4.76
C LYS A 32 -1.96 -12.95 -5.66
N HIS A 33 -1.74 -12.54 -6.91
CA HIS A 33 -0.93 -13.29 -7.87
C HIS A 33 0.50 -13.51 -7.36
N LYS A 34 1.14 -12.46 -6.82
CA LYS A 34 2.47 -12.57 -6.20
C LYS A 34 2.48 -13.63 -5.07
N VAL A 35 1.48 -13.60 -4.21
CA VAL A 35 1.40 -14.51 -3.05
C VAL A 35 1.20 -15.95 -3.52
N GLU A 36 0.32 -16.18 -4.50
CA GLU A 36 0.02 -17.50 -5.06
C GLU A 36 1.21 -18.08 -5.85
N GLU A 37 1.90 -17.26 -6.64
CA GLU A 37 3.04 -17.69 -7.47
C GLU A 37 4.35 -17.80 -6.67
N GLY A 38 4.42 -17.22 -5.48
CA GLY A 38 5.64 -17.16 -4.65
C GLY A 38 6.79 -16.36 -5.27
N LYS A 39 6.56 -15.66 -6.39
CA LYS A 39 7.50 -14.79 -7.09
C LYS A 39 7.09 -13.35 -6.84
N GLY A 40 8.03 -12.43 -6.62
CA GLY A 40 7.65 -11.08 -6.20
C GLY A 40 8.53 -9.94 -6.67
N ALA A 41 7.88 -8.93 -7.25
CA ALA A 41 8.45 -7.61 -7.56
C ALA A 41 8.57 -6.69 -6.32
N PHE A 42 7.94 -7.06 -5.20
CA PHE A 42 7.90 -6.28 -3.96
C PHE A 42 7.94 -7.16 -2.70
N VAL A 43 8.15 -6.54 -1.54
CA VAL A 43 8.06 -7.16 -0.22
C VAL A 43 6.75 -6.73 0.44
N LEU A 44 6.04 -7.67 1.07
CA LEU A 44 4.76 -7.39 1.74
C LEU A 44 5.00 -7.12 3.23
N LEU A 45 4.44 -6.04 3.75
CA LEU A 45 4.58 -5.62 5.15
C LEU A 45 3.20 -5.60 5.83
N ASP A 46 3.07 -6.29 6.95
CA ASP A 46 1.89 -6.27 7.81
C ASP A 46 2.04 -5.15 8.83
N ALA A 47 1.23 -4.09 8.70
CA ALA A 47 1.26 -2.92 9.57
C ALA A 47 0.41 -3.06 10.85
N ARG A 48 -0.26 -4.21 11.04
CA ARG A 48 -1.05 -4.50 12.24
C ARG A 48 -0.14 -4.76 13.44
N SER A 49 -0.74 -4.94 14.61
CA SER A 49 -0.01 -5.35 15.80
C SER A 49 0.71 -6.68 15.60
N ARG A 50 1.81 -6.88 16.33
CA ARG A 50 2.58 -8.12 16.29
C ARG A 50 1.71 -9.34 16.65
N ASP A 51 0.81 -9.21 17.62
CA ASP A 51 -0.09 -10.28 18.02
C ASP A 51 -1.05 -10.69 16.90
N ALA A 52 -1.58 -9.71 16.14
CA ALA A 52 -2.43 -9.99 14.98
C ALA A 52 -1.66 -10.71 13.86
N PHE A 53 -0.41 -10.32 13.63
CA PHE A 53 0.46 -11.01 12.69
C PHE A 53 0.70 -12.47 13.13
N LEU A 54 1.01 -12.70 14.40
CA LEU A 54 1.25 -14.05 14.95
C LEU A 54 -0.01 -14.93 14.92
N ALA A 55 -1.19 -14.35 15.14
CA ALA A 55 -2.48 -15.05 15.04
C ALA A 55 -2.81 -15.48 13.60
N GLY A 56 -2.23 -14.83 12.60
CA GLY A 56 -2.35 -15.18 11.19
C GLY A 56 -2.03 -13.99 10.28
N HIS A 57 -1.26 -14.24 9.22
CA HIS A 57 -0.83 -13.21 8.26
C HIS A 57 -0.73 -13.79 6.85
N ILE A 58 -0.60 -12.89 5.86
CA ILE A 58 -0.43 -13.30 4.46
C ILE A 58 0.95 -13.97 4.30
N PRO A 59 1.05 -15.16 3.69
CA PRO A 59 2.32 -15.86 3.51
C PRO A 59 3.40 -14.99 2.87
N GLY A 60 4.60 -15.00 3.49
CA GLY A 60 5.74 -14.20 3.05
C GLY A 60 5.71 -12.72 3.47
N ALA A 61 4.71 -12.27 4.22
CA ALA A 61 4.69 -10.93 4.81
C ALA A 61 5.69 -10.80 5.97
N TRP A 62 6.22 -9.60 6.15
CA TRP A 62 7.02 -9.23 7.33
C TRP A 62 6.19 -8.38 8.28
N SER A 63 6.30 -8.63 9.58
CA SER A 63 5.63 -7.79 10.59
C SER A 63 6.37 -6.48 10.77
N VAL A 64 5.70 -5.37 10.43
CA VAL A 64 6.20 -4.00 10.64
C VAL A 64 5.05 -3.17 11.21
N PRO A 65 4.72 -3.32 12.51
CA PRO A 65 3.68 -2.54 13.15
C PRO A 65 3.85 -1.04 12.90
N LEU A 66 2.74 -0.31 12.74
CA LEU A 66 2.78 1.10 12.33
C LEU A 66 3.60 2.00 13.27
N ASP A 67 3.58 1.70 14.57
CA ASP A 67 4.37 2.39 15.60
C ASP A 67 5.89 2.12 15.50
N GLN A 68 6.30 1.10 14.75
CA GLN A 68 7.69 0.72 14.49
C GLN A 68 8.16 1.09 13.07
N ALA A 69 7.29 1.70 12.25
CA ALA A 69 7.60 2.01 10.85
C ALA A 69 8.83 2.91 10.70
N GLY A 70 9.02 3.86 11.62
CA GLY A 70 10.19 4.76 11.61
C GLY A 70 11.52 4.02 11.71
N ASP A 71 11.60 2.99 12.56
CA ASP A 71 12.81 2.18 12.72
C ASP A 71 13.01 1.25 11.51
N ALA A 72 11.93 0.68 10.98
CA ALA A 72 11.99 -0.15 9.79
C ALA A 72 12.57 0.63 8.59
N LEU A 73 12.15 1.88 8.38
CA LEU A 73 12.66 2.71 7.29
C LEU A 73 14.19 2.95 7.34
N ARG A 74 14.83 2.79 8.50
CA ARG A 74 16.29 2.94 8.64
C ARG A 74 17.07 1.72 8.15
N VAL A 75 16.43 0.56 8.06
CA VAL A 75 17.07 -0.72 7.73
C VAL A 75 16.58 -1.31 6.42
N LEU A 76 15.41 -0.90 5.94
CA LEU A 76 14.87 -1.33 4.65
C LEU A 76 15.70 -0.74 3.49
N SER A 77 15.92 -1.56 2.46
CA SER A 77 16.70 -1.17 1.29
C SER A 77 15.86 -0.30 0.36
N ALA A 78 16.38 0.85 -0.07
CA ALA A 78 15.71 1.73 -1.03
C ALA A 78 15.49 1.09 -2.42
N GLU A 79 16.21 0.01 -2.75
CA GLU A 79 16.13 -0.68 -4.04
C GLU A 79 14.94 -1.63 -4.15
N ARG A 80 14.16 -1.78 -3.08
CA ARG A 80 13.00 -2.69 -3.04
C ARG A 80 11.72 -1.91 -2.97
N GLN A 81 10.72 -2.36 -3.71
CA GLN A 81 9.36 -1.92 -3.50
C GLN A 81 8.77 -2.63 -2.27
N TYR A 82 8.13 -1.86 -1.39
CA TYR A 82 7.40 -2.36 -0.22
C TYR A 82 5.92 -2.04 -0.36
N VAL A 83 5.08 -3.02 -0.03
CA VAL A 83 3.62 -2.88 -0.04
C VAL A 83 3.12 -3.19 1.36
N THR A 84 2.43 -2.24 1.98
CA THR A 84 1.86 -2.41 3.33
C THR A 84 0.40 -2.82 3.26
N TYR A 85 -0.05 -3.68 4.17
CA TYR A 85 -1.47 -3.89 4.45
C TYR A 85 -1.77 -3.71 5.93
N CYS A 86 -3.04 -3.44 6.24
CA CYS A 86 -3.56 -3.35 7.60
C CYS A 86 -4.92 -4.08 7.64
N TRP A 87 -5.69 -3.93 8.71
CA TRP A 87 -7.06 -4.45 8.82
C TRP A 87 -8.00 -3.95 7.72
N GLY A 88 -7.65 -2.82 7.08
CA GLY A 88 -8.54 -2.06 6.22
C GLY A 88 -9.40 -1.14 7.07
N HIS A 89 -9.41 0.15 6.76
CA HIS A 89 -10.53 1.02 7.09
C HIS A 89 -11.33 1.15 5.81
N THR A 90 -12.56 0.64 5.79
CA THR A 90 -13.58 1.09 4.83
C THR A 90 -13.90 2.56 5.06
#